data_AF-A0A964EME3-F1
#
_entry.id   AF-A0A964EME3-F1
#
_cell.length_a   1.000
_cell.length_b   1.000
_cell.length_c   1.000
_cell.angle_alpha   90.00
_cell.angle_beta   90.00
_cell.angle_gamma   90.00
#
_symmetry.space_group_name_H-M   'P 1'
#
loop_
_entity.id
_entity.type
_entity.pdbx_description
1 polymer ?
#
loop_
_entity_poly.entity_id
_entity_poly.type
_entity_poly.pdbx_seq_one_letter_code
_entity_poly.pdbx_strand_id
1 'polypeptide(L)'
;MITHQQPVAMMVAGLPGSGKSALARLLALYCQAEHLNTDLVRNEAGMRGKYDAVSVKQVYERMFERAKEVLNAGRHVIVDATFADEERRADFERVVSGAQVFRILVVCDEQAALERVRQSRPDSEAGEEVYLQMKKTYAPFRQDVMQVDSTDVPAQDQVDVVLAKLLESGFPASDVRTSADVMEKDLHGVTNRYDTHISTVLIAPPFAYKLKKHERFNFLDFSRLADRRHFCEEEVRLNSRLAPDMYLGVVPVEKDEVLLDYAVKMKALDPALQMHVMLENGQVTEAHVEAIARRVGVFHAGAEKIYVGQDAGALLKRFMNIRDALDAVKKDLPAPMVRRATKAMEGVEVYLGQEKKFIENRRQAGWVRDVHGDLHARNIFLYEDPVVFDCIEFNPDFRRIDLLNEVAFFCMDMEAADKPELASAFMKAYLPCVPGVDEGADSLFIYFKAYRANVRAKVNFLQAAQGKPGSEAALKAGVHYLGWMCTYMEQISNRSRMLS
;
A
#
# COMPACT_ATOMS: atom_id res chain seq x y z
N MET A 1 0.32 -26.20 -23.53
CA MET A 1 1.77 -26.38 -23.30
C MET A 1 2.19 -25.26 -22.36
N ILE A 2 2.60 -25.58 -21.13
CA ILE A 2 3.19 -24.59 -20.23
C ILE A 2 4.55 -24.27 -20.86
N THR A 3 4.70 -23.06 -21.40
CA THR A 3 6.01 -22.55 -21.80
C THR A 3 6.84 -22.45 -20.53
N HIS A 4 7.70 -23.44 -20.26
CA HIS A 4 8.71 -23.30 -19.23
C HIS A 4 9.60 -22.12 -19.64
N GLN A 5 9.46 -21.01 -18.92
CA GLN A 5 10.37 -19.87 -19.07
C GLN A 5 11.79 -20.34 -18.72
N GLN A 6 12.77 -19.88 -19.50
CA GLN A 6 14.15 -20.24 -19.24
C GLN A 6 14.59 -19.67 -17.88
N PRO A 7 15.27 -20.46 -17.04
CA PRO A 7 15.77 -19.96 -15.79
C PRO A 7 16.85 -18.90 -16.05
N VAL A 8 16.90 -17.89 -15.18
CA VAL A 8 17.86 -16.80 -15.25
C VAL A 8 18.97 -16.97 -14.23
N ALA A 9 20.12 -16.36 -14.52
CA ALA A 9 21.27 -16.29 -13.63
C ALA A 9 21.49 -14.83 -13.19
N MET A 10 21.73 -14.59 -11.91
CA MET A 10 22.06 -13.26 -11.39
C MET A 10 23.45 -13.27 -10.77
N MET A 11 24.30 -12.36 -11.21
CA MET A 11 25.60 -12.10 -10.61
C MET A 11 25.48 -10.88 -9.71
N VAL A 12 25.59 -11.09 -8.39
CA VAL A 12 25.65 -10.00 -7.40
C VAL A 12 27.10 -9.80 -7.00
N ALA A 13 27.67 -8.69 -7.45
CA ALA A 13 29.05 -8.30 -7.26
C ALA A 13 29.19 -7.10 -6.32
N GLY A 14 30.34 -6.93 -5.69
CA GLY A 14 30.63 -5.78 -4.85
C GLY A 14 31.80 -6.00 -3.91
N LEU A 15 32.40 -4.92 -3.43
CA LEU A 15 33.49 -5.00 -2.45
C LEU A 15 32.99 -5.55 -1.10
N PRO A 16 33.86 -6.16 -0.28
CA PRO A 16 33.51 -6.54 1.08
C PRO A 16 32.86 -5.38 1.85
N GLY A 17 31.77 -5.64 2.59
CA GLY A 17 31.05 -4.58 3.30
C GLY A 17 30.07 -3.77 2.45
N SER A 18 29.98 -3.99 1.13
CA SER A 18 28.99 -3.30 0.29
C SER A 18 27.54 -3.75 0.51
N GLY A 19 27.26 -4.74 1.36
CA GLY A 19 25.90 -5.24 1.57
C GLY A 19 25.38 -6.22 0.51
N LYS A 20 26.20 -6.60 -0.48
CA LYS A 20 25.86 -7.56 -1.54
C LYS A 20 25.20 -8.86 -1.06
N SER A 21 25.71 -9.45 0.03
CA SER A 21 25.22 -10.73 0.55
C SER A 21 23.85 -10.59 1.21
N ALA A 22 23.56 -9.44 1.83
CA ALA A 22 22.25 -9.15 2.38
C ALA A 22 21.21 -8.96 1.26
N LEU A 23 21.57 -8.20 0.22
CA LEU A 23 20.72 -8.03 -0.97
C LEU A 23 20.48 -9.36 -1.69
N ALA A 24 21.52 -10.16 -1.92
CA ALA A 24 21.43 -11.44 -2.62
C ALA A 24 20.53 -12.44 -1.87
N ARG A 25 20.64 -12.51 -0.54
CA ARG A 25 19.78 -13.36 0.29
C ARG A 25 18.30 -12.98 0.16
N LEU A 26 17.99 -11.68 0.19
CA LEU A 26 16.62 -11.22 0.00
C LEU A 26 16.12 -11.48 -1.42
N LEU A 27 16.88 -11.08 -2.44
CA LEU A 27 16.52 -11.34 -3.84
C LEU A 27 16.27 -12.83 -4.11
N ALA A 28 17.00 -13.73 -3.46
CA ALA A 28 16.77 -15.17 -3.60
C ALA A 28 15.38 -15.59 -3.13
N LEU A 29 14.89 -15.01 -2.03
CA LEU A 29 13.53 -15.25 -1.53
C LEU A 29 12.46 -14.70 -2.48
N TYR A 30 12.64 -13.45 -2.93
CA TYR A 30 11.69 -12.75 -3.81
C TYR A 30 11.66 -13.35 -5.22
N CYS A 31 12.80 -13.70 -5.79
CA CYS A 31 12.92 -14.25 -7.14
C CYS A 31 12.85 -15.79 -7.17
N GLN A 32 12.59 -16.46 -6.04
CA GLN A 32 12.57 -17.93 -5.95
C GLN A 32 13.85 -18.59 -6.50
N ALA A 33 14.99 -17.96 -6.25
CA ALA A 33 16.27 -18.37 -6.79
C ALA A 33 17.12 -19.08 -5.73
N GLU A 34 17.96 -20.02 -6.17
CA GLU A 34 18.96 -20.62 -5.28
C GLU A 34 20.10 -19.63 -5.06
N HIS A 35 20.41 -19.33 -3.80
CA HIS A 35 21.51 -18.44 -3.43
C HIS A 35 22.79 -19.23 -3.20
N LEU A 36 23.79 -19.00 -4.04
CA LEU A 36 25.13 -19.54 -3.91
C LEU A 36 26.10 -18.40 -3.59
N ASN A 37 26.88 -18.52 -2.52
CA ASN A 37 27.92 -17.56 -2.21
C ASN A 37 29.27 -18.24 -1.92
N THR A 38 30.36 -17.48 -2.09
CA THR A 38 31.70 -18.04 -1.96
C THR A 38 32.02 -18.48 -0.54
N ASP A 39 31.42 -17.87 0.48
CA ASP A 39 31.70 -18.21 1.88
C ASP A 39 31.03 -19.53 2.30
N LEU A 40 29.80 -19.81 1.83
CA LEU A 40 29.10 -21.08 1.99
C LEU A 40 29.85 -22.21 1.27
N VAL A 41 30.21 -22.01 0.00
CA VAL A 41 30.97 -23.01 -0.78
C VAL A 41 32.34 -23.27 -0.15
N ARG A 42 32.99 -22.24 0.39
CA ARG A 42 34.27 -22.34 1.09
C ARG A 42 34.15 -23.13 2.39
N ASN A 43 33.08 -22.90 3.16
CA ASN A 43 32.82 -23.62 4.40
C ASN A 43 32.58 -25.12 4.14
N GLU A 44 31.67 -25.45 3.21
CA GLU A 44 31.35 -26.83 2.85
C GLU A 44 32.55 -27.60 2.28
N ALA A 45 33.47 -26.90 1.60
CA ALA A 45 34.68 -27.50 1.08
C ALA A 45 35.80 -27.69 2.12
N GLY A 46 35.61 -27.26 3.38
CA GLY A 46 36.68 -27.29 4.40
C GLY A 46 37.84 -26.35 4.08
N MET A 47 37.55 -25.24 3.38
CA MET A 47 38.54 -24.26 2.89
C MET A 47 38.46 -22.89 3.60
N ARG A 48 37.86 -22.83 4.79
CA ARG A 48 37.85 -21.61 5.62
C ARG A 48 39.28 -21.10 5.88
N GLY A 49 39.49 -19.80 5.81
CA GLY A 49 40.82 -19.18 5.94
C GLY A 49 41.79 -19.39 4.76
N LYS A 50 41.45 -20.17 3.71
CA LYS A 50 42.36 -20.46 2.58
C LYS A 50 42.14 -19.52 1.40
N TYR A 51 42.81 -18.37 1.40
CA TYR A 51 42.61 -17.31 0.40
C TYR A 51 43.72 -17.24 -0.68
N ASP A 52 44.55 -18.27 -0.82
CA ASP A 52 45.52 -18.35 -1.92
C ASP A 52 44.82 -18.51 -3.28
N ALA A 53 45.54 -18.18 -4.37
CA ALA A 53 44.97 -18.15 -5.72
C ALA A 53 44.38 -19.50 -6.16
N VAL A 54 44.94 -20.63 -5.71
CA VAL A 54 44.46 -21.97 -6.06
C VAL A 54 43.16 -22.26 -5.33
N SER A 55 43.12 -22.04 -4.02
CA SER A 55 41.90 -22.22 -3.22
C SER A 55 40.77 -21.30 -3.67
N VAL A 56 41.06 -20.03 -3.99
CA VAL A 56 40.07 -19.10 -4.55
C VAL A 56 39.51 -19.64 -5.86
N LYS A 57 40.38 -20.05 -6.81
CA LYS A 57 39.95 -20.61 -8.09
C LYS A 57 39.03 -21.83 -7.90
N GLN A 58 39.40 -22.76 -7.04
CA GLN A 58 38.59 -23.96 -6.74
C GLN A 58 37.21 -23.63 -6.15
N VAL A 59 37.10 -22.62 -5.28
CA VAL A 59 35.81 -22.18 -4.74
C VAL A 59 34.90 -21.63 -5.83
N TYR A 60 35.43 -20.79 -6.73
CA TYR A 60 34.65 -20.24 -7.84
C TYR A 60 34.23 -21.31 -8.84
N GLU A 61 35.13 -22.23 -9.22
CA GLU A 61 34.81 -23.35 -10.11
C GLU A 61 33.66 -24.19 -9.55
N ARG A 62 33.71 -24.59 -8.28
CA ARG A 62 32.63 -25.33 -7.61
C ARG A 62 31.32 -24.55 -7.57
N MET A 63 31.38 -23.25 -7.29
CA MET A 63 30.19 -22.39 -7.26
C MET A 63 29.55 -22.29 -8.64
N PHE A 64 30.35 -22.15 -9.70
CA PHE A 64 29.87 -22.07 -11.08
C PHE A 64 29.30 -23.40 -11.57
N GLU A 65 29.92 -24.53 -11.23
CA GLU A 65 29.38 -25.87 -11.51
C GLU A 65 28.00 -26.05 -10.90
N ARG A 66 27.84 -25.70 -9.61
CA ARG A 66 26.53 -25.73 -8.94
C ARG A 66 25.53 -24.78 -9.59
N ALA A 67 25.94 -23.57 -9.95
CA ALA A 67 25.05 -22.63 -10.63
C ALA A 67 24.51 -23.21 -11.94
N LYS A 68 25.36 -23.91 -12.70
CA LYS A 68 24.95 -24.64 -13.91
C LYS A 68 23.98 -25.78 -13.60
N GLU A 69 24.19 -26.54 -12.53
CA GLU A 69 23.27 -27.60 -12.10
C GLU A 69 21.88 -27.05 -11.73
N VAL A 70 21.83 -25.92 -11.01
CA VAL A 70 20.57 -25.23 -10.64
C VAL A 70 19.81 -24.79 -11.90
N LEU A 71 20.49 -24.16 -12.85
CA LEU A 71 19.89 -23.75 -14.13
C LEU A 71 19.41 -24.95 -14.95
N ASN A 72 20.19 -26.03 -15.02
CA ASN A 72 19.78 -27.26 -15.71
C ASN A 72 18.56 -27.91 -15.07
N ALA A 73 18.37 -27.73 -13.76
CA ALA A 73 17.17 -28.15 -13.04
C ALA A 73 15.96 -27.22 -13.24
N GLY A 74 16.07 -26.19 -14.09
CA GLY A 74 14.99 -25.25 -14.40
C GLY A 74 14.76 -24.20 -13.32
N ARG A 75 15.72 -23.96 -12.42
CA ARG A 75 15.60 -23.02 -11.30
C ARG A 75 16.49 -21.80 -11.52
N HIS A 76 16.04 -20.63 -11.04
CA HIS A 76 16.85 -19.43 -11.04
C HIS A 76 18.03 -19.55 -10.06
N VAL A 77 19.14 -18.89 -10.37
CA VAL A 77 20.32 -18.88 -9.48
C VAL A 77 20.84 -17.47 -9.26
N ILE A 78 21.22 -17.18 -8.02
CA ILE A 78 21.96 -15.97 -7.64
C ILE A 78 23.35 -16.41 -7.16
N VAL A 79 24.40 -15.89 -7.79
CA VAL A 79 25.77 -16.03 -7.31
C VAL A 79 26.22 -14.72 -6.65
N ASP A 80 26.57 -14.79 -5.38
CA ASP A 80 27.09 -13.67 -4.57
C ASP A 80 28.58 -13.87 -4.30
N ALA A 81 29.39 -12.97 -4.87
CA ALA A 81 30.82 -12.94 -4.62
C ALA A 81 31.39 -11.54 -4.85
N THR A 82 32.66 -11.32 -4.54
CA THR A 82 33.31 -10.04 -4.84
C THR A 82 33.39 -9.78 -6.35
N PHE A 83 33.63 -10.81 -7.17
CA PHE A 83 33.81 -10.67 -8.62
C PHE A 83 34.78 -9.55 -9.03
N ALA A 84 35.96 -9.58 -8.40
CA ALA A 84 36.93 -8.48 -8.42
C ALA A 84 37.61 -8.24 -9.79
N ASP A 85 37.67 -9.24 -10.67
CA ASP A 85 38.36 -9.17 -11.96
C ASP A 85 37.44 -9.54 -13.12
N GLU A 86 37.83 -9.12 -14.32
CA GLU A 86 37.05 -9.28 -15.54
C GLU A 86 36.99 -10.74 -16.02
N GLU A 87 38.07 -11.51 -15.84
CA GLU A 87 38.15 -12.91 -16.25
C GLU A 87 37.12 -13.74 -15.47
N ARG A 88 37.08 -13.66 -14.13
CA ARG A 88 36.09 -14.39 -13.32
C ARG A 88 34.64 -14.07 -13.68
N ARG A 89 34.34 -12.82 -14.04
CA ARG A 89 33.00 -12.43 -14.51
C ARG A 89 32.67 -13.07 -15.85
N ALA A 90 33.62 -13.07 -16.78
CA ALA A 90 33.48 -13.74 -18.08
C ALA A 90 33.39 -15.27 -17.95
N ASP A 91 34.12 -15.88 -17.01
CA ASP A 91 34.02 -17.31 -16.69
C ASP A 91 32.62 -17.70 -16.24
N PHE A 92 32.02 -16.92 -15.33
CA PHE A 92 30.64 -17.15 -14.90
C PHE A 92 29.68 -17.10 -16.09
N GLU A 93 29.74 -16.03 -16.89
CA GLU A 93 28.86 -15.87 -18.07
C GLU A 93 29.04 -16.99 -19.11
N ARG A 94 30.28 -17.49 -19.29
CA ARG A 94 30.55 -18.67 -20.13
C ARG A 94 29.87 -19.93 -19.58
N VAL A 95 29.92 -20.14 -18.26
CA VAL A 95 29.31 -21.31 -17.63
C VAL A 95 27.78 -21.28 -17.74
N VAL A 96 27.17 -20.10 -17.64
CA VAL A 96 25.72 -19.91 -17.69
C VAL A 96 25.20 -19.43 -19.06
N SER A 97 25.95 -19.63 -20.14
CA SER A 97 25.66 -19.04 -21.45
C SER A 97 24.31 -19.41 -22.08
N GLY A 98 23.62 -20.43 -21.54
CA GLY A 98 22.26 -20.82 -21.93
C GLY A 98 21.14 -20.11 -21.19
N ALA A 99 21.46 -19.23 -20.24
CA ALA A 99 20.52 -18.47 -19.42
C ALA A 99 20.68 -16.96 -19.65
N GLN A 100 19.60 -16.20 -19.45
CA GLN A 100 19.70 -14.75 -19.34
C GLN A 100 20.49 -14.39 -18.08
N VAL A 101 21.43 -13.46 -18.19
CA VAL A 101 22.29 -13.03 -17.07
C VAL A 101 21.96 -11.59 -16.66
N PHE A 102 21.60 -11.42 -15.39
CA PHE A 102 21.48 -10.10 -14.74
C PHE A 102 22.76 -9.79 -13.96
N ARG A 103 23.35 -8.63 -14.22
CA ARG A 103 24.57 -8.17 -13.53
C ARG A 103 24.17 -7.09 -12.54
N ILE A 104 24.44 -7.32 -11.27
CA ILE A 104 24.10 -6.40 -10.18
C ILE A 104 25.40 -6.03 -9.47
N LEU A 105 25.75 -4.76 -9.46
CA LEU A 105 26.91 -4.24 -8.74
C LEU A 105 26.44 -3.43 -7.53
N VAL A 106 26.67 -3.98 -6.34
CA VAL A 106 26.37 -3.29 -5.10
C VAL A 106 27.56 -2.43 -4.69
N VAL A 107 27.35 -1.12 -4.71
CA VAL A 107 28.31 -0.12 -4.27
C VAL A 107 27.93 0.43 -2.91
N CYS A 108 28.93 1.00 -2.24
CA CYS A 108 28.79 1.60 -0.94
C CYS A 108 29.89 2.64 -0.79
N ASP A 109 29.60 3.74 -0.09
CA ASP A 109 30.62 4.65 0.39
C ASP A 109 31.72 3.91 1.15
N GLU A 110 32.95 4.40 1.05
CA GLU A 110 34.12 3.75 1.67
C GLU A 110 34.00 3.73 3.19
N GLN A 111 33.55 4.82 3.82
CA GLN A 111 33.45 4.89 5.28
C GLN A 111 32.41 3.89 5.77
N ALA A 112 31.24 3.86 5.14
CA ALA A 112 30.19 2.90 5.46
C ALA A 112 30.64 1.44 5.24
N ALA A 113 31.38 1.17 4.16
CA ALA A 113 31.94 -0.18 3.92
C ALA A 113 32.97 -0.57 4.99
N LEU A 114 33.87 0.34 5.36
CA LEU A 114 34.89 0.15 6.40
C LEU A 114 34.26 -0.10 7.77
N GLU A 115 33.24 0.66 8.15
CA GLU A 115 32.49 0.45 9.39
C GLU A 115 31.84 -0.95 9.42
N ARG A 116 31.24 -1.38 8.31
CA ARG A 116 30.61 -2.71 8.21
C ARG A 116 31.61 -3.86 8.28
N VAL A 117 32.81 -3.72 7.70
CA VAL A 117 33.84 -4.78 7.77
C VAL A 117 34.57 -4.83 9.11
N ARG A 118 34.55 -3.75 9.90
CA ARG A 118 35.09 -3.72 11.27
C ARG A 118 34.21 -4.48 12.27
N GLN A 119 32.91 -4.61 11.98
CA GLN A 119 31.98 -5.39 12.79
C GLN A 119 32.16 -6.90 12.50
N SER A 120 32.06 -7.73 13.54
CA SER A 120 32.05 -9.18 13.37
C SER A 120 30.76 -9.59 12.63
N ARG A 121 30.90 -10.43 11.59
CA ARG A 121 29.79 -10.87 10.75
C ARG A 121 29.79 -12.39 10.63
N PRO A 122 28.64 -13.06 10.77
CA PRO A 122 28.55 -14.52 10.66
C PRO A 122 28.91 -15.03 9.26
N ASP A 123 28.68 -14.20 8.24
CA ASP A 123 28.68 -14.61 6.83
C ASP A 123 29.92 -14.18 6.05
N SER A 124 30.94 -13.55 6.68
CA SER A 124 32.13 -13.08 5.95
C SER A 124 33.39 -12.98 6.82
N GLU A 125 34.53 -13.46 6.30
CA GLU A 125 35.85 -13.40 6.95
C GLU A 125 36.67 -12.15 6.56
N ALA A 126 36.14 -11.28 5.69
CA ALA A 126 36.89 -10.15 5.13
C ALA A 126 36.93 -8.92 6.05
N GLY A 127 38.11 -8.59 6.60
CA GLY A 127 38.33 -7.36 7.40
C GLY A 127 38.73 -6.12 6.57
N GLU A 128 39.14 -5.07 7.28
CA GLU A 128 39.55 -3.78 6.70
C GLU A 128 40.75 -3.89 5.73
N GLU A 129 41.78 -4.66 6.08
CA GLU A 129 42.95 -4.87 5.22
C GLU A 129 42.57 -5.53 3.88
N VAL A 130 41.68 -6.54 3.93
CA VAL A 130 41.17 -7.25 2.76
C VAL A 130 40.37 -6.30 1.86
N TYR A 131 39.53 -5.44 2.45
CA TYR A 131 38.79 -4.42 1.71
C TYR A 131 39.74 -3.48 0.95
N LEU A 132 40.72 -2.90 1.64
CA LEU A 132 41.66 -1.94 1.04
C LEU A 132 42.51 -2.58 -0.07
N GLN A 133 42.91 -3.84 0.10
CA GLN A 133 43.64 -4.58 -0.92
C GLN A 133 42.77 -4.86 -2.15
N MET A 134 41.55 -5.37 -1.95
CA MET A 134 40.63 -5.67 -3.04
C MET A 134 40.21 -4.43 -3.82
N LYS A 135 40.01 -3.29 -3.14
CA LYS A 135 39.65 -2.02 -3.78
C LYS A 135 40.70 -1.56 -4.79
N LYS A 136 42.00 -1.72 -4.48
CA LYS A 136 43.10 -1.34 -5.38
C LYS A 136 43.12 -2.15 -6.68
N THR A 137 42.67 -3.39 -6.63
CA THR A 137 42.74 -4.33 -7.76
C THR A 137 41.37 -4.61 -8.40
N TYR A 138 40.31 -3.92 -7.98
CA TYR A 138 38.95 -4.17 -8.46
C TYR A 138 38.79 -3.65 -9.90
N ALA A 139 38.63 -4.56 -10.84
CA ALA A 139 38.43 -4.22 -12.24
C ALA A 139 37.03 -3.62 -12.46
N PRO A 140 36.91 -2.48 -13.17
CA PRO A 140 35.62 -1.89 -13.48
C PRO A 140 34.77 -2.81 -14.36
N PHE A 141 33.44 -2.72 -14.23
CA PHE A 141 32.53 -3.36 -15.16
C PHE A 141 32.59 -2.63 -16.51
N ARG A 142 32.80 -3.38 -17.60
CA ARG A 142 32.80 -2.84 -18.97
C ARG A 142 31.48 -3.08 -19.70
N GLN A 143 30.71 -4.06 -19.23
CA GLN A 143 29.37 -4.35 -19.70
C GLN A 143 28.34 -3.52 -18.92
N ASP A 144 27.11 -3.46 -19.44
CA ASP A 144 25.99 -2.89 -18.72
C ASP A 144 25.73 -3.65 -17.41
N VAL A 145 25.58 -2.89 -16.32
CA VAL A 145 25.46 -3.43 -14.96
C VAL A 145 24.47 -2.60 -14.17
N MET A 146 23.56 -3.28 -13.48
CA MET A 146 22.64 -2.65 -12.55
C MET A 146 23.40 -2.26 -11.29
N GLN A 147 23.76 -0.98 -11.20
CA GLN A 147 24.39 -0.44 -10.00
C GLN A 147 23.33 -0.17 -8.92
N VAL A 148 23.61 -0.64 -7.70
CA VAL A 148 22.77 -0.47 -6.51
C VAL A 148 23.63 0.16 -5.43
N ASP A 149 23.24 1.35 -4.97
CA ASP A 149 23.91 2.00 -3.85
C ASP A 149 23.29 1.56 -2.53
N SER A 150 24.10 0.96 -1.67
CA SER A 150 23.71 0.48 -0.35
C SER A 150 24.02 1.45 0.79
N THR A 151 24.58 2.62 0.47
CA THR A 151 24.98 3.63 1.47
C THR A 151 23.75 4.12 2.21
N ASP A 152 23.68 3.86 3.51
CA ASP A 152 22.57 4.23 4.39
C ASP A 152 21.16 3.73 3.97
N VAL A 153 21.10 2.75 3.06
CA VAL A 153 19.84 2.14 2.62
C VAL A 153 19.77 0.68 3.14
N PRO A 154 18.75 0.31 3.93
CA PRO A 154 18.52 -1.08 4.33
C PRO A 154 18.42 -2.01 3.12
N ALA A 155 18.91 -3.25 3.24
CA ALA A 155 18.90 -4.20 2.13
C ALA A 155 17.48 -4.44 1.58
N GLN A 156 16.47 -4.45 2.44
CA GLN A 156 15.07 -4.62 2.03
C GLN A 156 14.56 -3.48 1.14
N ASP A 157 14.95 -2.23 1.41
CA ASP A 157 14.56 -1.08 0.59
C ASP A 157 15.26 -1.11 -0.79
N GLN A 158 16.41 -1.79 -0.89
CA GLN A 158 17.12 -2.00 -2.17
C GLN A 158 16.43 -3.08 -3.02
N VAL A 159 15.83 -4.11 -2.40
CA VAL A 159 15.20 -5.24 -3.10
C VAL A 159 14.11 -4.77 -4.03
N ASP A 160 13.19 -3.94 -3.55
CA ASP A 160 12.05 -3.48 -4.34
C ASP A 160 12.52 -2.70 -5.60
N VAL A 161 13.55 -1.86 -5.45
CA VAL A 161 14.17 -1.12 -6.58
C VAL A 161 14.83 -2.07 -7.58
N VAL A 162 15.52 -3.11 -7.09
CA VAL A 162 16.17 -4.09 -7.95
C VAL A 162 15.13 -4.96 -8.66
N LEU A 163 14.08 -5.41 -7.98
CA LEU A 163 12.99 -6.18 -8.57
C LEU A 163 12.30 -5.41 -9.69
N ALA A 164 12.00 -4.11 -9.50
CA ALA A 164 11.42 -3.28 -10.54
C ALA A 164 12.29 -3.27 -11.81
N LYS A 165 13.60 -3.05 -11.66
CA LYS A 165 14.54 -3.06 -12.80
C LYS A 165 14.70 -4.45 -13.42
N LEU A 166 14.67 -5.51 -12.63
CA LEU A 166 14.72 -6.89 -13.13
C LEU A 166 13.50 -7.18 -14.00
N LEU A 167 12.30 -6.79 -13.55
CA LEU A 167 11.06 -6.94 -14.31
C LEU A 167 11.09 -6.15 -15.63
N GLU A 168 11.53 -4.89 -15.59
CA GLU A 168 11.74 -4.08 -16.80
C GLU A 168 12.74 -4.70 -17.78
N SER A 169 13.73 -5.41 -17.25
CA SER A 169 14.78 -6.09 -18.01
C SER A 169 14.42 -7.54 -18.40
N GLY A 170 13.16 -7.95 -18.20
CA GLY A 170 12.63 -9.23 -18.69
C GLY A 170 12.65 -10.39 -17.69
N PHE A 171 12.90 -10.14 -16.39
CA PHE A 171 12.70 -11.16 -15.35
C PHE A 171 11.22 -11.57 -15.31
N PRO A 172 10.90 -12.88 -15.22
CA PRO A 172 9.53 -13.36 -15.24
C PRO A 172 8.72 -12.87 -14.02
N ALA A 173 7.71 -12.04 -14.27
CA ALA A 173 6.85 -11.49 -13.22
C ALA A 173 6.10 -12.56 -12.42
N SER A 174 5.80 -13.71 -13.03
CA SER A 174 5.19 -14.87 -12.35
C SER A 174 6.09 -15.51 -11.30
N ASP A 175 7.40 -15.28 -11.39
CA ASP A 175 8.38 -15.88 -10.50
C ASP A 175 8.82 -14.92 -9.38
N VAL A 176 8.30 -13.67 -9.39
CA VAL A 176 8.47 -12.73 -8.29
C VAL A 176 7.39 -12.97 -7.23
N ARG A 177 7.83 -13.17 -5.99
CA ARG A 177 7.00 -13.20 -4.79
C ARG A 177 6.99 -11.83 -4.13
N THR A 178 5.93 -11.55 -3.40
CA THR A 178 5.79 -10.43 -2.47
C THR A 178 5.99 -10.91 -1.03
N SER A 179 6.17 -9.98 -0.09
CA SER A 179 6.15 -10.31 1.34
C SER A 179 4.84 -10.99 1.75
N ALA A 180 3.72 -10.62 1.13
CA ALA A 180 2.43 -11.27 1.33
C ALA A 180 2.42 -12.72 0.84
N ASP A 181 3.03 -13.03 -0.31
CA ASP A 181 3.12 -14.41 -0.81
C ASP A 181 3.97 -15.30 0.11
N VAL A 182 5.04 -14.73 0.69
CA VAL A 182 5.87 -15.43 1.68
C VAL A 182 5.07 -15.71 2.95
N MET A 183 4.38 -14.69 3.48
CA MET A 183 3.55 -14.83 4.67
C MET A 183 2.40 -15.82 4.45
N GLU A 184 1.71 -15.74 3.32
CA GLU A 184 0.60 -16.63 2.95
C GLU A 184 1.03 -18.10 2.93
N LYS A 185 2.24 -18.39 2.43
CA LYS A 185 2.79 -19.75 2.40
C LYS A 185 3.11 -20.29 3.81
N ASP A 186 3.53 -19.42 4.72
CA ASP A 186 3.91 -19.81 6.08
C ASP A 186 2.69 -19.83 7.04
N LEU A 187 1.58 -19.19 6.67
CA LEU A 187 0.31 -19.27 7.39
C LEU A 187 -0.44 -20.57 7.06
N HIS A 188 -0.99 -21.22 8.10
CA HIS A 188 -1.93 -22.32 7.92
C HIS A 188 -3.37 -21.80 7.84
N GLY A 189 -4.17 -22.37 6.94
CA GLY A 189 -5.62 -22.12 6.88
C GLY A 189 -6.00 -20.74 6.32
N VAL A 190 -5.21 -20.19 5.40
CA VAL A 190 -5.63 -19.00 4.65
C VAL A 190 -6.86 -19.35 3.82
N THR A 191 -7.99 -18.70 4.11
CA THR A 191 -9.26 -18.95 3.43
C THR A 191 -9.48 -17.99 2.27
N ASN A 192 -9.09 -16.73 2.41
CA ASN A 192 -9.26 -15.67 1.41
C ASN A 192 -8.06 -14.71 1.38
N ARG A 193 -7.81 -14.12 0.22
CA ARG A 193 -6.87 -13.01 0.00
C ARG A 193 -7.59 -11.86 -0.70
N TYR A 194 -7.38 -10.65 -0.21
CA TYR A 194 -7.90 -9.41 -0.80
C TYR A 194 -6.76 -8.47 -1.13
N ASP A 195 -6.68 -8.04 -2.39
CA ASP A 195 -5.68 -7.11 -2.86
C ASP A 195 -6.31 -5.75 -3.15
N THR A 196 -5.81 -4.71 -2.49
CA THR A 196 -6.13 -3.31 -2.80
C THR A 196 -4.97 -2.67 -3.56
N HIS A 197 -5.11 -1.39 -3.91
CA HIS A 197 -4.04 -0.62 -4.55
C HIS A 197 -2.81 -0.43 -3.66
N ILE A 198 -2.96 -0.47 -2.33
CA ILE A 198 -1.88 -0.12 -1.39
C ILE A 198 -1.65 -1.18 -0.32
N SER A 199 -2.43 -2.27 -0.31
CA SER A 199 -2.34 -3.31 0.71
C SER A 199 -2.79 -4.67 0.19
N THR A 200 -2.33 -5.72 0.87
CA THR A 200 -2.84 -7.10 0.72
C THR A 200 -3.35 -7.56 2.08
N VAL A 201 -4.55 -8.14 2.13
CA VAL A 201 -5.18 -8.69 3.32
C VAL A 201 -5.32 -10.20 3.18
N LEU A 202 -4.74 -10.95 4.10
CA LEU A 202 -4.84 -12.41 4.19
C LEU A 202 -5.80 -12.77 5.34
N ILE A 203 -6.84 -13.55 5.06
CA ILE A 203 -7.75 -14.06 6.08
C ILE A 203 -7.33 -15.49 6.43
N ALA A 204 -6.85 -15.69 7.65
CA ALA A 204 -6.40 -16.97 8.19
C ALA A 204 -7.03 -17.18 9.59
N PRO A 205 -8.32 -17.56 9.66
CA PRO A 205 -9.08 -17.58 10.90
C PRO A 205 -8.34 -18.36 12.00
N PRO A 206 -8.32 -17.85 13.25
CA PRO A 206 -9.12 -16.74 13.77
C PRO A 206 -8.55 -15.34 13.49
N PHE A 207 -7.48 -15.22 12.68
CA PHE A 207 -6.79 -13.96 12.42
C PHE A 207 -6.93 -13.46 10.97
N ALA A 208 -6.66 -12.18 10.79
CA ALA A 208 -6.43 -11.57 9.50
C ALA A 208 -5.13 -10.75 9.56
N TYR A 209 -4.44 -10.64 8.44
CA TYR A 209 -3.16 -9.95 8.34
C TYR A 209 -3.20 -8.97 7.17
N LYS A 210 -2.91 -7.70 7.42
CA LYS A 210 -2.88 -6.66 6.39
C LYS A 210 -1.44 -6.15 6.23
N LEU A 211 -0.89 -6.32 5.03
CA LEU A 211 0.44 -5.85 4.64
C LEU A 211 0.31 -4.63 3.74
N LYS A 212 1.23 -3.68 3.87
CA LYS A 212 1.34 -2.52 2.98
C LYS A 212 2.16 -2.90 1.74
N LYS A 213 1.69 -2.53 0.56
CA LYS A 213 2.44 -2.75 -0.69
C LYS A 213 3.55 -1.72 -0.83
N HIS A 214 4.64 -2.09 -1.50
CA HIS A 214 5.69 -1.14 -1.90
C HIS A 214 5.13 -0.22 -2.98
N GLU A 215 4.58 0.91 -2.57
CA GLU A 215 3.94 1.87 -3.46
C GLU A 215 4.34 3.30 -3.09
N ARG A 216 4.43 4.16 -4.09
CA ARG A 216 4.75 5.58 -3.90
C ARG A 216 3.82 6.46 -4.73
N PHE A 217 2.98 7.21 -4.04
CA PHE A 217 2.06 8.20 -4.59
C PHE A 217 2.35 9.59 -4.02
N ASN A 218 1.81 10.63 -4.65
CA ASN A 218 1.98 12.03 -4.19
C ASN A 218 1.42 12.29 -2.77
N PHE A 219 0.58 11.40 -2.25
CA PHE A 219 -0.08 11.52 -0.95
C PHE A 219 0.28 10.38 0.02
N LEU A 220 1.17 9.47 -0.38
CA LEU A 220 1.52 8.27 0.37
C LEU A 220 2.85 7.69 -0.10
N ASP A 221 3.76 7.40 0.82
CA ASP A 221 5.04 6.74 0.52
C ASP A 221 5.22 5.51 1.41
N PHE A 222 5.15 4.32 0.82
CA PHE A 222 5.42 3.02 1.45
C PHE A 222 6.69 2.38 0.90
N SER A 223 7.55 3.16 0.23
CA SER A 223 8.75 2.63 -0.42
C SER A 223 9.77 2.07 0.57
N ARG A 224 9.84 2.62 1.78
CA ARG A 224 10.75 2.15 2.82
C ARG A 224 10.06 1.22 3.81
N LEU A 225 10.77 0.18 4.24
CA LEU A 225 10.33 -0.75 5.26
C LEU A 225 9.98 -0.03 6.58
N ALA A 226 10.75 1.00 6.94
CA ALA A 226 10.47 1.82 8.13
C ALA A 226 9.14 2.57 8.02
N ASP A 227 8.80 3.08 6.83
CA ASP A 227 7.52 3.76 6.59
C ASP A 227 6.37 2.77 6.64
N ARG A 228 6.52 1.58 6.03
CA ARG A 228 5.51 0.51 6.14
C ARG A 228 5.25 0.09 7.59
N ARG A 229 6.30 -0.04 8.40
CA ARG A 229 6.17 -0.28 9.85
C ARG A 229 5.39 0.85 10.52
N HIS A 230 5.82 2.10 10.31
CA HIS A 230 5.18 3.27 10.92
C HIS A 230 3.68 3.32 10.61
N PHE A 231 3.29 3.09 9.35
CA PHE A 231 1.89 3.10 8.97
C PHE A 231 1.10 1.87 9.43
N CYS A 232 1.73 0.70 9.64
CA CYS A 232 1.09 -0.40 10.35
C CYS A 232 0.80 -0.03 11.82
N GLU A 233 1.74 0.64 12.49
CA GLU A 233 1.57 1.12 13.86
C GLU A 233 0.48 2.20 13.96
N GLU A 234 0.45 3.14 13.00
CA GLU A 234 -0.61 4.16 12.91
C GLU A 234 -1.97 3.53 12.61
N GLU A 235 -2.05 2.51 11.77
CA GLU A 235 -3.30 1.79 11.50
C GLU A 235 -3.85 1.16 12.79
N VAL A 236 -3.01 0.45 13.56
CA VAL A 236 -3.40 -0.11 14.86
C VAL A 236 -3.85 1.00 15.80
N ARG A 237 -3.07 2.07 15.94
CA ARG A 237 -3.36 3.19 16.86
C ARG A 237 -4.69 3.87 16.53
N LEU A 238 -4.92 4.18 15.26
CA LEU A 238 -6.10 4.92 14.82
C LEU A 238 -7.36 4.07 14.83
N ASN A 239 -7.27 2.80 14.45
CA ASN A 239 -8.43 1.91 14.45
C ASN A 239 -8.81 1.41 15.84
N SER A 240 -7.86 1.30 16.77
CA SER A 240 -8.15 0.94 18.17
C SER A 240 -9.10 1.94 18.87
N ARG A 241 -9.27 3.16 18.33
CA ARG A 241 -10.23 4.16 18.83
C ARG A 241 -11.68 3.69 18.72
N LEU A 242 -12.00 2.89 17.70
CA LEU A 242 -13.36 2.42 17.42
C LEU A 242 -13.48 0.88 17.42
N ALA A 243 -12.39 0.15 17.15
CA ALA A 243 -12.32 -1.30 17.07
C ALA A 243 -11.12 -1.91 17.85
N PRO A 244 -10.98 -1.63 19.17
CA PRO A 244 -9.81 -2.06 19.96
C PRO A 244 -9.64 -3.58 20.00
N ASP A 245 -10.73 -4.34 20.01
CA ASP A 245 -10.66 -5.81 20.07
C ASP A 245 -10.32 -6.47 18.74
N MET A 246 -10.45 -5.74 17.62
CA MET A 246 -10.16 -6.23 16.28
C MET A 246 -8.67 -6.10 15.96
N TYR A 247 -8.01 -5.00 16.33
CA TYR A 247 -6.61 -4.72 15.98
C TYR A 247 -5.67 -5.18 17.10
N LEU A 248 -4.89 -6.25 16.84
CA LEU A 248 -4.09 -6.94 17.85
C LEU A 248 -2.64 -6.46 17.94
N GLY A 249 -2.17 -5.69 16.96
CA GLY A 249 -0.81 -5.15 16.91
C GLY A 249 -0.13 -5.34 15.56
N VAL A 250 1.15 -4.99 15.51
CA VAL A 250 2.02 -5.18 14.33
C VAL A 250 2.91 -6.38 14.56
N VAL A 251 3.03 -7.25 13.56
CA VAL A 251 3.91 -8.43 13.58
C VAL A 251 4.93 -8.34 12.45
N PRO A 252 6.17 -8.81 12.66
CA PRO A 252 7.14 -8.91 11.59
C PRO A 252 6.74 -10.03 10.61
N VAL A 253 7.06 -9.84 9.34
CA VAL A 253 7.02 -10.85 8.29
C VAL A 253 8.45 -11.27 8.04
N GLU A 254 8.81 -12.46 8.50
CA GLU A 254 10.19 -12.97 8.48
C GLU A 254 10.27 -14.29 7.73
N LYS A 255 11.40 -14.52 7.05
CA LYS A 255 11.74 -15.82 6.49
C LYS A 255 13.20 -16.14 6.79
N ASP A 256 13.45 -17.31 7.38
CA ASP A 256 14.80 -17.77 7.74
C ASP A 256 15.58 -16.69 8.53
N GLU A 257 14.93 -16.09 9.54
CA GLU A 257 15.44 -14.98 10.39
C GLU A 257 15.69 -13.65 9.65
N VAL A 258 15.27 -13.55 8.38
CA VAL A 258 15.36 -12.33 7.60
C VAL A 258 14.02 -11.58 7.64
N LEU A 259 14.05 -10.34 8.14
CA LEU A 259 12.90 -9.44 8.11
C LEU A 259 12.61 -8.97 6.68
N LEU A 260 11.41 -9.26 6.20
CA LEU A 260 10.93 -8.89 4.87
C LEU A 260 9.96 -7.70 4.96
N ASP A 261 9.05 -7.73 5.92
CA ASP A 261 8.01 -6.71 6.03
C ASP A 261 7.37 -6.66 7.42
N TYR A 262 6.32 -5.85 7.54
CA TYR A 262 5.43 -5.83 8.69
C TYR A 262 3.98 -6.05 8.25
N ALA A 263 3.20 -6.68 9.12
CA ALA A 263 1.76 -6.86 8.93
C ALA A 263 1.00 -6.38 10.16
N VAL A 264 -0.16 -5.75 9.93
CA VAL A 264 -1.16 -5.52 10.98
C VAL A 264 -1.87 -6.84 11.24
N LYS A 265 -1.76 -7.36 12.45
CA LYS A 265 -2.49 -8.56 12.89
C LYS A 265 -3.83 -8.15 13.48
N MET A 266 -4.90 -8.77 13.00
CA MET A 266 -6.28 -8.49 13.38
C MET A 266 -7.03 -9.78 13.72
N LYS A 267 -8.15 -9.69 14.43
CA LYS A 267 -9.15 -10.77 14.48
C LYS A 267 -9.89 -10.82 13.14
N ALA A 268 -10.04 -12.01 12.58
CA ALA A 268 -10.94 -12.20 11.44
C ALA A 268 -12.39 -12.09 11.93
N LEU A 269 -13.19 -11.26 11.27
CA LEU A 269 -14.62 -11.09 11.55
C LEU A 269 -15.46 -11.74 10.45
N ASP A 270 -16.67 -12.17 10.80
CA ASP A 270 -17.60 -12.80 9.85
C ASP A 270 -18.00 -11.83 8.72
N PRO A 271 -17.63 -12.10 7.45
CA PRO A 271 -17.98 -11.25 6.33
C PRO A 271 -19.49 -11.11 6.10
N ALA A 272 -20.31 -12.07 6.57
CA ALA A 272 -21.77 -11.97 6.47
C ALA A 272 -22.36 -10.85 7.33
N LEU A 273 -21.63 -10.43 8.38
CA LEU A 273 -22.01 -9.32 9.26
C LEU A 273 -21.46 -7.96 8.80
N GLN A 274 -20.76 -7.89 7.66
CA GLN A 274 -20.41 -6.59 7.10
C GLN A 274 -21.68 -5.84 6.71
N MET A 275 -21.78 -4.59 7.16
CA MET A 275 -23.00 -3.81 7.03
C MET A 275 -23.43 -3.68 5.57
N HIS A 276 -22.51 -3.50 4.62
CA HIS A 276 -22.87 -3.43 3.20
C HIS A 276 -23.53 -4.72 2.68
N VAL A 277 -23.09 -5.89 3.13
CA VAL A 277 -23.70 -7.19 2.77
C VAL A 277 -25.09 -7.30 3.38
N MET A 278 -25.22 -6.95 4.66
CA MET A 278 -26.52 -6.94 5.34
C MET A 278 -27.48 -5.91 4.73
N LEU A 279 -26.97 -4.77 4.23
CA LEU A 279 -27.77 -3.72 3.60
C LEU A 279 -28.34 -4.21 2.27
N GLU A 280 -27.52 -4.85 1.43
CA GLU A 280 -27.94 -5.48 0.18
C GLU A 280 -29.01 -6.56 0.41
N ASN A 281 -28.94 -7.27 1.54
CA ASN A 281 -29.92 -8.28 1.93
C ASN A 281 -31.13 -7.73 2.70
N GLY A 282 -31.23 -6.41 2.92
CA GLY A 282 -32.34 -5.80 3.66
C GLY A 282 -32.38 -6.14 5.16
N GLN A 283 -31.24 -6.50 5.75
CA GLN A 283 -31.09 -6.95 7.14
C GLN A 283 -30.64 -5.83 8.10
N VAL A 284 -30.36 -4.62 7.60
CA VAL A 284 -30.01 -3.46 8.43
C VAL A 284 -31.30 -2.83 8.99
N THR A 285 -31.31 -2.56 10.29
CA THR A 285 -32.46 -2.01 11.02
C THR A 285 -32.13 -0.62 11.57
N GLU A 286 -33.16 0.13 12.00
CA GLU A 286 -32.98 1.40 12.71
C GLU A 286 -32.11 1.21 13.97
N ALA A 287 -32.33 0.13 14.73
CA ALA A 287 -31.54 -0.15 15.94
C ALA A 287 -30.03 -0.31 15.62
N HIS A 288 -29.67 -0.94 14.50
CA HIS A 288 -28.28 -1.04 14.06
C HIS A 288 -27.67 0.34 13.80
N VAL A 289 -28.34 1.20 13.03
CA VAL A 289 -27.79 2.53 12.68
C VAL A 289 -27.78 3.49 13.87
N GLU A 290 -28.72 3.36 14.80
CA GLU A 290 -28.71 4.11 16.06
C GLU A 290 -27.54 3.69 16.97
N ALA A 291 -27.19 2.40 17.02
CA ALA A 291 -26.02 1.93 17.77
C ALA A 291 -24.72 2.50 17.18
N ILE A 292 -24.59 2.50 15.84
CA ILE A 292 -23.46 3.14 15.14
C ILE A 292 -23.42 4.63 15.47
N ALA A 293 -24.55 5.32 15.37
CA ALA A 293 -24.66 6.75 15.64
C ALA A 293 -24.18 7.12 17.05
N ARG A 294 -24.59 6.35 18.07
CA ARG A 294 -24.13 6.57 19.46
C ARG A 294 -22.63 6.33 19.61
N ARG A 295 -22.12 5.23 19.06
CA ARG A 295 -20.69 4.87 19.12
C ARG A 295 -19.81 5.94 18.45
N VAL A 296 -20.18 6.32 17.23
CA VAL A 296 -19.49 7.35 16.44
C VAL A 296 -19.65 8.73 17.07
N GLY A 297 -20.83 9.06 17.59
CA GLY A 297 -21.11 10.32 18.27
C GLY A 297 -20.23 10.55 19.50
N VAL A 298 -20.11 9.53 20.37
CA VAL A 298 -19.21 9.58 21.54
C VAL A 298 -17.75 9.76 21.12
N PHE A 299 -17.31 9.01 20.09
CA PHE A 299 -15.96 9.16 19.54
C PHE A 299 -15.72 10.58 19.00
N HIS A 300 -16.63 11.10 18.18
CA HIS A 300 -16.53 12.45 17.61
C HIS A 300 -16.52 13.52 18.68
N ALA A 301 -17.34 13.41 19.73
CA ALA A 301 -17.40 14.37 20.83
C ALA A 301 -16.05 14.54 21.56
N GLY A 302 -15.27 13.44 21.68
CA GLY A 302 -13.94 13.42 22.29
C GLY A 302 -12.77 13.61 21.32
N ALA A 303 -13.00 13.64 20.00
CA ALA A 303 -11.94 13.74 19.01
C ALA A 303 -11.19 15.09 19.05
N GLU A 304 -9.90 15.07 18.69
CA GLU A 304 -9.03 16.24 18.63
C GLU A 304 -9.61 17.30 17.68
N LYS A 305 -9.69 18.55 18.15
CA LYS A 305 -10.16 19.69 17.35
C LYS A 305 -9.03 20.25 16.50
N ILE A 306 -9.31 20.48 15.21
CA ILE A 306 -8.33 20.95 14.24
C ILE A 306 -8.72 22.35 13.75
N TYR A 307 -7.79 23.28 13.87
CA TYR A 307 -8.01 24.70 13.55
C TYR A 307 -7.20 25.16 12.33
N VAL A 308 -6.84 24.26 11.42
CA VAL A 308 -6.10 24.56 10.18
C VAL A 308 -6.59 23.67 9.03
N GLY A 309 -6.44 24.14 7.80
CA GLY A 309 -6.91 23.43 6.60
C GLY A 309 -8.44 23.46 6.43
N GLN A 310 -8.97 22.61 5.54
CA GLN A 310 -10.42 22.49 5.25
C GLN A 310 -11.15 23.80 4.88
N ASP A 311 -10.44 24.82 4.39
CA ASP A 311 -11.09 26.02 3.88
C ASP A 311 -11.87 25.73 2.58
N ALA A 312 -12.73 26.68 2.18
CA ALA A 312 -13.55 26.54 0.98
C ALA A 312 -12.72 26.26 -0.30
N GLY A 313 -11.51 26.80 -0.42
CA GLY A 313 -10.61 26.52 -1.55
C GLY A 313 -10.07 25.09 -1.52
N ALA A 314 -9.68 24.59 -0.34
CA ALA A 314 -9.27 23.20 -0.15
C ALA A 314 -10.41 22.22 -0.48
N LEU A 315 -11.63 22.51 -0.02
CA LEU A 315 -12.83 21.72 -0.33
C LEU A 315 -13.14 21.73 -1.83
N LEU A 316 -13.05 22.88 -2.49
CA LEU A 316 -13.24 23.01 -3.94
C LEU A 316 -12.21 22.18 -4.70
N LYS A 317 -10.92 22.30 -4.36
CA LYS A 317 -9.85 21.49 -4.99
C LYS A 317 -10.13 20.00 -4.85
N ARG A 318 -10.56 19.54 -3.67
CA ARG A 318 -10.90 18.13 -3.42
C ARG A 318 -12.07 17.67 -4.27
N PHE A 319 -13.13 18.47 -4.37
CA PHE A 319 -14.29 18.14 -5.18
C PHE A 319 -13.96 18.02 -6.67
N MET A 320 -13.07 18.90 -7.17
CA MET A 320 -12.67 18.93 -8.58
C MET A 320 -11.73 17.78 -8.98
N ASN A 321 -11.20 17.01 -8.03
CA ASN A 321 -10.34 15.85 -8.31
C ASN A 321 -11.05 14.70 -9.07
N ILE A 322 -12.37 14.78 -9.27
CA ILE A 322 -13.12 13.86 -10.13
C ILE A 322 -12.87 14.10 -11.62
N ARG A 323 -12.46 15.31 -12.03
CA ARG A 323 -12.40 15.72 -13.45
C ARG A 323 -11.61 14.74 -14.31
N ASP A 324 -10.40 14.38 -13.88
CA ASP A 324 -9.54 13.45 -14.62
C ASP A 324 -10.19 12.07 -14.81
N ALA A 325 -10.84 11.56 -13.75
CA ALA A 325 -11.55 10.28 -13.80
C ALA A 325 -12.80 10.35 -14.68
N LEU A 326 -13.53 11.47 -14.64
CA LEU A 326 -14.71 11.70 -15.48
C LEU A 326 -14.32 11.82 -16.95
N ASP A 327 -13.27 12.57 -17.27
CA ASP A 327 -12.77 12.75 -18.64
C ASP A 327 -12.28 11.41 -19.23
N ALA A 328 -11.69 10.54 -18.41
CA ALA A 328 -11.27 9.20 -18.83
C ALA A 328 -12.44 8.30 -19.30
N VAL A 329 -13.63 8.45 -18.72
CA VAL A 329 -14.81 7.62 -19.04
C VAL A 329 -15.90 8.38 -19.81
N LYS A 330 -15.71 9.68 -20.09
CA LYS A 330 -16.74 10.59 -20.61
C LYS A 330 -17.42 10.11 -21.89
N LYS A 331 -16.69 9.40 -22.74
CA LYS A 331 -17.20 8.86 -24.02
C LYS A 331 -18.22 7.73 -23.81
N ASP A 332 -18.12 7.03 -22.69
CA ASP A 332 -18.98 5.91 -22.31
C ASP A 332 -20.20 6.39 -21.49
N LEU A 333 -20.29 7.69 -21.21
CA LEU A 333 -21.38 8.29 -20.45
C LEU A 333 -22.45 8.91 -21.35
N PRO A 334 -23.74 8.81 -20.98
CA PRO A 334 -24.81 9.53 -21.67
C PRO A 334 -24.57 11.05 -21.63
N ALA A 335 -24.69 11.73 -22.78
CA ALA A 335 -24.49 13.18 -22.87
C ALA A 335 -25.32 14.02 -21.87
N PRO A 336 -26.58 13.66 -21.53
CA PRO A 336 -27.32 14.34 -20.46
C PRO A 336 -26.65 14.24 -19.09
N MET A 337 -26.06 13.09 -18.75
CA MET A 337 -25.36 12.87 -17.47
C MET A 337 -24.11 13.74 -17.38
N VAL A 338 -23.32 13.80 -18.45
CA VAL A 338 -22.12 14.66 -18.53
C VAL A 338 -22.51 16.12 -18.31
N ARG A 339 -23.55 16.62 -18.98
CA ARG A 339 -24.04 18.01 -18.78
C ARG A 339 -24.49 18.27 -17.35
N ARG A 340 -25.21 17.32 -16.74
CA ARG A 340 -25.68 17.42 -15.35
C ARG A 340 -24.51 17.48 -14.37
N ALA A 341 -23.51 16.64 -14.57
CA ALA A 341 -22.27 16.63 -13.77
C ALA A 341 -21.47 17.93 -13.92
N THR A 342 -21.33 18.47 -15.15
CA THR A 342 -20.68 19.77 -15.38
C THR A 342 -21.38 20.89 -14.61
N LYS A 343 -22.71 20.98 -14.72
CA LYS A 343 -23.50 21.97 -13.99
C LYS A 343 -23.38 21.82 -12.46
N ALA A 344 -23.35 20.59 -11.96
CA ALA A 344 -23.14 20.32 -10.53
C ALA A 344 -21.76 20.81 -10.05
N MET A 345 -20.70 20.59 -10.84
CA MET A 345 -19.36 21.10 -10.53
C MET A 345 -19.30 22.63 -10.54
N GLU A 346 -19.91 23.29 -11.54
CA GLU A 346 -20.03 24.76 -11.55
C GLU A 346 -20.79 25.28 -10.33
N GLY A 347 -21.88 24.60 -9.94
CA GLY A 347 -22.66 24.93 -8.75
C GLY A 347 -21.87 24.81 -7.44
N VAL A 348 -20.94 23.86 -7.33
CA VAL A 348 -20.06 23.72 -6.16
C VAL A 348 -19.14 24.93 -6.00
N GLU A 349 -18.56 25.42 -7.09
CA GLU A 349 -17.69 26.60 -7.06
C GLU A 349 -18.44 27.84 -6.54
N VAL A 350 -19.65 28.06 -7.05
CA VAL A 350 -20.53 29.15 -6.59
C VAL A 350 -20.89 28.97 -5.12
N TYR A 351 -21.34 27.78 -4.72
CA TYR A 351 -21.78 27.49 -3.36
C TYR A 351 -20.65 27.68 -2.34
N LEU A 352 -19.47 27.09 -2.56
CA LEU A 352 -18.33 27.22 -1.65
C LEU A 352 -17.79 28.66 -1.59
N GLY A 353 -17.92 29.43 -2.68
CA GLY A 353 -17.64 30.86 -2.67
C GLY A 353 -18.55 31.65 -1.72
N GLN A 354 -19.85 31.31 -1.68
CA GLN A 354 -20.84 31.93 -0.80
C GLN A 354 -20.65 31.50 0.67
N GLU A 355 -20.38 30.22 0.91
CA GLU A 355 -20.28 29.65 2.26
C GLU A 355 -18.90 29.78 2.90
N LYS A 356 -17.95 30.46 2.26
CA LYS A 356 -16.56 30.58 2.73
C LYS A 356 -16.47 31.03 4.20
N LYS A 357 -17.27 32.04 4.59
CA LYS A 357 -17.28 32.56 5.96
C LYS A 357 -17.88 31.56 6.96
N PHE A 358 -18.93 30.84 6.55
CA PHE A 358 -19.57 29.82 7.39
C PHE A 358 -18.62 28.66 7.65
N ILE A 359 -17.96 28.14 6.61
CA ILE A 359 -16.95 27.07 6.73
C ILE A 359 -15.79 27.49 7.65
N GLU A 360 -15.30 28.72 7.51
CA GLU A 360 -14.26 29.26 8.38
C GLU A 360 -14.72 29.34 9.85
N ASN A 361 -15.92 29.89 10.09
CA ASN A 361 -16.49 30.00 11.43
C ASN A 361 -16.66 28.62 12.08
N ARG A 362 -17.13 27.63 11.32
CA ARG A 362 -17.24 26.24 11.78
C ARG A 362 -15.90 25.67 12.21
N ARG A 363 -14.87 25.87 11.39
CA ARG A 363 -13.52 25.42 11.72
C ARG A 363 -13.02 26.06 13.02
N GLN A 364 -13.21 27.36 13.20
CA GLN A 364 -12.84 28.06 14.44
C GLN A 364 -13.66 27.61 15.65
N ALA A 365 -14.91 27.19 15.44
CA ALA A 365 -15.75 26.60 16.48
C ALA A 365 -15.38 25.13 16.82
N GLY A 366 -14.41 24.52 16.13
CA GLY A 366 -13.91 23.18 16.42
C GLY A 366 -14.75 22.04 15.85
N TRP A 367 -15.44 22.29 14.73
CA TRP A 367 -16.19 21.28 13.97
C TRP A 367 -15.31 20.37 13.12
N VAL A 368 -14.10 20.83 12.76
CA VAL A 368 -13.11 20.00 12.10
C VAL A 368 -12.36 19.21 13.17
N ARG A 369 -12.35 17.88 13.05
CA ARG A 369 -11.74 16.99 14.04
C ARG A 369 -10.95 15.86 13.39
N ASP A 370 -10.00 15.27 14.11
CA ASP A 370 -9.32 14.03 13.70
C ASP A 370 -10.23 12.82 13.96
N VAL A 371 -11.00 12.44 12.94
CA VAL A 371 -12.04 11.39 12.98
C VAL A 371 -11.58 10.11 12.25
N HIS A 372 -12.50 9.32 11.69
CA HIS A 372 -12.18 8.08 10.95
C HIS A 372 -11.82 8.37 9.48
N GLY A 373 -12.48 9.33 8.85
CA GLY A 373 -12.18 9.85 7.49
C GLY A 373 -12.81 9.03 6.35
N ASP A 374 -13.10 7.76 6.61
CA ASP A 374 -13.74 6.83 5.65
C ASP A 374 -14.95 6.08 6.26
N LEU A 375 -15.83 6.81 6.97
CA LEU A 375 -16.98 6.22 7.66
C LEU A 375 -18.12 5.84 6.70
N HIS A 376 -18.11 4.61 6.20
CA HIS A 376 -19.10 4.13 5.22
C HIS A 376 -19.48 2.66 5.43
N ALA A 377 -20.55 2.16 4.79
CA ALA A 377 -21.14 0.86 5.13
C ALA A 377 -20.20 -0.36 4.92
N ARG A 378 -19.17 -0.26 4.06
CA ARG A 378 -18.18 -1.34 3.89
C ARG A 378 -17.16 -1.44 5.04
N ASN A 379 -17.06 -0.38 5.85
CA ASN A 379 -16.08 -0.24 6.94
C ASN A 379 -16.72 -0.46 8.32
N ILE A 380 -17.84 -1.19 8.36
CA ILE A 380 -18.62 -1.45 9.56
C ILE A 380 -19.07 -2.92 9.56
N PHE A 381 -18.85 -3.62 10.68
CA PHE A 381 -19.51 -4.89 10.98
C PHE A 381 -20.61 -4.69 12.03
N LEU A 382 -21.76 -5.35 11.84
CA LEU A 382 -22.92 -5.27 12.72
C LEU A 382 -22.94 -6.45 13.72
N TYR A 383 -22.13 -6.32 14.76
CA TYR A 383 -22.27 -7.12 15.97
C TYR A 383 -23.16 -6.39 16.99
N GLU A 384 -23.34 -6.96 18.19
CA GLU A 384 -24.04 -6.29 19.30
C GLU A 384 -23.45 -4.88 19.55
N ASP A 385 -22.12 -4.81 19.62
CA ASP A 385 -21.38 -3.56 19.51
C ASP A 385 -20.82 -3.41 18.07
N PRO A 386 -21.23 -2.38 17.31
CA PRO A 386 -20.78 -2.22 15.93
C PRO A 386 -19.27 -1.95 15.88
N VAL A 387 -18.59 -2.65 14.99
CA VAL A 387 -17.14 -2.54 14.80
C VAL A 387 -16.89 -1.65 13.58
N VAL A 388 -16.40 -0.43 13.81
CA VAL A 388 -15.99 0.51 12.76
C VAL A 388 -14.48 0.42 12.58
N PHE A 389 -14.02 0.07 11.38
CA PHE A 389 -12.63 -0.27 11.07
C PHE A 389 -12.15 0.37 9.77
N ASP A 390 -10.85 0.27 9.48
CA ASP A 390 -10.21 0.85 8.30
C ASP A 390 -10.18 2.39 8.25
N CYS A 391 -9.92 3.01 9.40
CA CYS A 391 -9.63 4.44 9.53
C CYS A 391 -8.41 4.83 8.68
N ILE A 392 -8.47 5.96 7.98
CA ILE A 392 -7.37 6.44 7.13
C ILE A 392 -6.15 6.83 7.97
N GLU A 393 -5.10 6.01 7.89
CA GLU A 393 -3.86 6.17 8.64
C GLU A 393 -2.83 7.04 7.91
N PHE A 394 -2.78 6.93 6.59
CA PHE A 394 -1.63 7.40 5.81
C PHE A 394 -1.63 8.90 5.51
N ASN A 395 -2.79 9.56 5.54
CA ASN A 395 -2.88 10.98 5.28
C ASN A 395 -3.88 11.67 6.22
N PRO A 396 -3.40 12.48 7.18
CA PRO A 396 -4.26 13.18 8.14
C PRO A 396 -5.31 14.06 7.48
N ASP A 397 -5.04 14.61 6.29
CA ASP A 397 -5.96 15.49 5.58
C ASP A 397 -7.30 14.84 5.21
N PHE A 398 -7.35 13.52 5.12
CA PHE A 398 -8.58 12.77 4.83
C PHE A 398 -9.40 12.42 6.08
N ARG A 399 -8.78 12.44 7.27
CA ARG A 399 -9.48 12.22 8.55
C ARG A 399 -9.63 13.46 9.41
N ARG A 400 -8.88 14.53 9.14
CA ARG A 400 -9.00 15.85 9.79
C ARG A 400 -10.02 16.69 9.02
N ILE A 401 -11.29 16.36 9.21
CA ILE A 401 -12.41 16.87 8.43
C ILE A 401 -13.56 17.32 9.33
N ASP A 402 -14.50 18.08 8.75
CA ASP A 402 -15.73 18.47 9.43
C ASP A 402 -16.56 17.24 9.84
N LEU A 403 -17.16 17.25 11.03
CA LEU A 403 -18.02 16.16 11.49
C LEU A 403 -19.19 15.85 10.55
N LEU A 404 -19.73 16.86 9.87
CA LEU A 404 -20.76 16.65 8.84
C LEU A 404 -20.19 15.95 7.61
N ASN A 405 -18.95 16.23 7.23
CA ASN A 405 -18.28 15.54 6.13
C ASN A 405 -18.06 14.06 6.44
N GLU A 406 -17.77 13.75 7.70
CA GLU A 406 -17.60 12.38 8.14
C GLU A 406 -18.90 11.58 8.03
N VAL A 407 -19.97 12.02 8.69
CA VAL A 407 -21.24 11.29 8.71
C VAL A 407 -22.01 11.38 7.39
N ALA A 408 -21.69 12.35 6.53
CA ALA A 408 -22.26 12.45 5.19
C ALA A 408 -21.95 11.22 4.34
N PHE A 409 -20.80 10.57 4.55
CA PHE A 409 -20.45 9.40 3.77
C PHE A 409 -21.40 8.23 4.09
N PHE A 410 -21.57 7.96 5.38
CA PHE A 410 -22.52 6.96 5.87
C PHE A 410 -23.96 7.24 5.41
N CYS A 411 -24.45 8.47 5.58
CA CYS A 411 -25.82 8.82 5.22
C CYS A 411 -26.04 8.75 3.70
N MET A 412 -25.04 9.16 2.90
CA MET A 412 -25.09 9.04 1.45
C MET A 412 -25.15 7.58 1.01
N ASP A 413 -24.41 6.66 1.64
CA ASP A 413 -24.48 5.23 1.35
C ASP A 413 -25.90 4.67 1.61
N MET A 414 -26.58 5.08 2.69
CA MET A 414 -27.97 4.65 2.97
C MET A 414 -28.96 5.19 1.92
N GLU A 415 -28.85 6.47 1.57
CA GLU A 415 -29.70 7.08 0.55
C GLU A 415 -29.46 6.42 -0.82
N ALA A 416 -28.21 6.14 -1.16
CA ALA A 416 -27.83 5.46 -2.41
C ALA A 416 -28.24 3.99 -2.47
N ALA A 417 -28.55 3.38 -1.33
CA ALA A 417 -29.12 2.04 -1.21
C ALA A 417 -30.65 2.04 -1.07
N ASP A 418 -31.32 3.17 -1.39
CA ASP A 418 -32.77 3.36 -1.28
C ASP A 418 -33.31 3.17 0.16
N LYS A 419 -32.53 3.59 1.17
CA LYS A 419 -32.87 3.53 2.60
C LYS A 419 -32.74 4.90 3.32
N PRO A 420 -33.41 5.98 2.85
CA PRO A 420 -33.32 7.30 3.48
C PRO A 420 -33.81 7.34 4.94
N GLU A 421 -34.69 6.43 5.33
CA GLU A 421 -35.16 6.24 6.70
C GLU A 421 -34.01 5.87 7.66
N LEU A 422 -33.05 5.06 7.21
CA LEU A 422 -31.88 4.67 8.01
C LEU A 422 -30.92 5.84 8.20
N ALA A 423 -30.71 6.67 7.17
CA ALA A 423 -29.94 7.91 7.31
C ALA A 423 -30.60 8.87 8.32
N SER A 424 -31.93 8.97 8.28
CA SER A 424 -32.70 9.82 9.18
C SER A 424 -32.63 9.33 10.63
N ALA A 425 -32.78 8.02 10.85
CA ALA A 425 -32.64 7.38 12.17
C ALA A 425 -31.22 7.58 12.74
N PHE A 426 -30.19 7.37 11.91
CA PHE A 426 -28.80 7.64 12.28
C PHE A 426 -28.61 9.09 12.76
N MET A 427 -29.02 10.08 11.95
CA MET A 427 -28.84 11.49 12.30
C MET A 427 -29.59 11.86 13.57
N LYS A 428 -30.83 11.36 13.74
CA LYS A 428 -31.62 11.58 14.95
C LYS A 428 -30.91 11.08 16.22
N ALA A 429 -30.23 9.93 16.15
CA ALA A 429 -29.46 9.39 17.27
C ALA A 429 -28.07 10.03 17.43
N TYR A 430 -27.46 10.49 16.34
CA TYR A 430 -26.11 11.06 16.32
C TYR A 430 -26.07 12.50 16.85
N LEU A 431 -26.99 13.36 16.43
CA LEU A 431 -26.96 14.79 16.75
C LEU A 431 -26.93 15.10 18.27
N PRO A 432 -27.66 14.39 19.15
CA PRO A 432 -27.56 14.60 20.59
C PRO A 432 -26.20 14.24 21.20
N CYS A 433 -25.39 13.43 20.49
CA CYS A 433 -24.09 12.97 20.99
C CYS A 433 -22.96 13.97 20.75
N VAL A 434 -23.15 14.95 19.87
CA VAL A 434 -22.14 15.95 19.51
C VAL A 434 -22.53 17.34 20.03
N PRO A 435 -21.57 18.25 20.26
CA PRO A 435 -21.87 19.58 20.79
C PRO A 435 -22.64 20.41 19.75
N GLY A 436 -23.98 20.29 19.76
CA GLY A 436 -25.04 21.12 19.15
C GLY A 436 -24.86 21.52 17.68
N VAL A 437 -25.85 21.28 16.81
CA VAL A 437 -25.79 21.74 15.40
C VAL A 437 -25.91 23.27 15.32
N ASP A 438 -25.06 23.89 14.53
CA ASP A 438 -25.13 25.31 14.18
C ASP A 438 -26.18 25.60 13.11
N GLU A 439 -26.76 26.79 13.16
CA GLU A 439 -27.75 27.24 12.17
C GLU A 439 -27.16 27.28 10.76
N GLY A 440 -27.87 26.75 9.76
CA GLY A 440 -27.42 26.70 8.36
C GLY A 440 -26.62 25.46 7.95
N ALA A 441 -26.40 24.51 8.87
CA ALA A 441 -25.63 23.29 8.62
C ALA A 441 -26.21 22.37 7.52
N ASP A 442 -27.52 22.44 7.28
CA ASP A 442 -28.23 21.58 6.32
C ASP A 442 -27.62 21.63 4.90
N SER A 443 -27.39 22.85 4.38
CA SER A 443 -26.88 23.00 3.01
C SER A 443 -25.47 22.43 2.89
N LEU A 444 -24.66 22.63 3.93
CA LEU A 444 -23.29 22.14 4.00
C LEU A 444 -23.25 20.62 4.13
N PHE A 445 -24.18 20.04 4.88
CA PHE A 445 -24.33 18.59 4.98
C PHE A 445 -24.72 17.97 3.62
N ILE A 446 -25.65 18.58 2.89
CA ILE A 446 -26.01 18.16 1.53
C ILE A 446 -24.79 18.27 0.59
N TYR A 447 -24.00 19.34 0.70
CA TYR A 447 -22.75 19.48 -0.05
C TYR A 447 -21.77 18.35 0.26
N PHE A 448 -21.59 18.00 1.53
CA PHE A 448 -20.71 16.90 1.90
C PHE A 448 -21.23 15.54 1.40
N LYS A 449 -22.55 15.32 1.37
CA LYS A 449 -23.12 14.13 0.69
C LYS A 449 -22.80 14.13 -0.80
N ALA A 450 -22.90 15.28 -1.47
CA ALA A 450 -22.49 15.42 -2.86
C ALA A 450 -21.00 15.10 -3.05
N TYR A 451 -20.14 15.58 -2.15
CA TYR A 451 -18.70 15.29 -2.16
C TYR A 451 -18.40 13.80 -1.97
N ARG A 452 -19.09 13.12 -1.05
CA ARG A 452 -18.87 11.68 -0.82
C ARG A 452 -19.39 10.82 -1.98
N ALA A 453 -20.50 11.20 -2.60
CA ALA A 453 -20.96 10.61 -3.85
C ALA A 453 -19.96 10.83 -4.99
N ASN A 454 -19.36 12.03 -5.09
CA ASN A 454 -18.29 12.34 -6.02
C ASN A 454 -17.06 11.44 -5.82
N VAL A 455 -16.63 11.20 -4.57
CA VAL A 455 -15.54 10.29 -4.24
C VAL A 455 -15.84 8.85 -4.70
N ARG A 456 -17.03 8.31 -4.40
CA ARG A 456 -17.45 6.98 -4.88
C ARG A 456 -17.48 6.90 -6.40
N ALA A 457 -18.00 7.93 -7.08
CA ALA A 457 -18.03 7.99 -8.53
C ALA A 457 -16.61 7.96 -9.12
N LYS A 458 -15.70 8.78 -8.58
CA LYS A 458 -14.29 8.84 -8.98
C LYS A 458 -13.62 7.46 -8.89
N VAL A 459 -13.70 6.81 -7.72
CA VAL A 459 -13.04 5.50 -7.50
C VAL A 459 -13.54 4.46 -8.51
N ASN A 460 -14.85 4.42 -8.73
CA ASN A 460 -15.47 3.51 -9.68
C ASN A 460 -15.08 3.82 -11.14
N PHE A 461 -14.98 5.09 -11.53
CA PHE A 461 -14.51 5.47 -12.86
C PHE A 461 -13.03 5.14 -13.09
N LEU A 462 -12.18 5.33 -12.09
CA LEU A 462 -10.77 4.90 -12.18
C LEU A 462 -10.67 3.39 -12.35
N GLN A 463 -11.49 2.61 -11.63
CA GLN A 463 -11.54 1.16 -11.81
C GLN A 463 -12.07 0.77 -13.21
N ALA A 464 -13.11 1.44 -13.70
CA ALA A 464 -13.65 1.20 -15.03
C ALA A 464 -12.61 1.46 -16.13
N ALA A 465 -11.86 2.57 -16.01
CA ALA A 465 -10.84 2.98 -16.97
C ALA A 465 -9.63 2.02 -17.06
N GLN A 466 -9.39 1.18 -16.05
CA GLN A 466 -8.32 0.16 -16.08
C GLN A 466 -8.62 -1.01 -17.04
N GLY A 467 -9.84 -1.13 -17.57
CA GLY A 467 -10.20 -2.16 -18.57
C GLY A 467 -10.12 -3.61 -18.08
N LYS A 468 -10.16 -3.83 -16.76
CA LYS A 468 -10.08 -5.15 -16.13
C LYS A 468 -11.47 -5.82 -16.03
N PRO A 469 -11.56 -7.13 -15.74
CA PRO A 469 -12.83 -7.77 -15.41
C PRO A 469 -13.58 -6.97 -14.34
N GLY A 470 -14.86 -6.65 -14.59
CA GLY A 470 -15.67 -5.80 -13.72
C GLY A 470 -15.74 -4.31 -14.12
N SER A 471 -15.04 -3.87 -15.17
CA SER A 471 -15.09 -2.48 -15.64
C SER A 471 -16.51 -1.97 -15.94
N GLU A 472 -17.38 -2.79 -16.53
CA GLU A 472 -18.77 -2.38 -16.81
C GLU A 472 -19.59 -2.18 -15.52
N ALA A 473 -19.43 -3.08 -14.55
CA ALA A 473 -20.07 -2.95 -13.24
C ALA A 473 -19.56 -1.70 -12.49
N ALA A 474 -18.25 -1.45 -12.55
CA ALA A 474 -17.63 -0.25 -12.00
C ALA A 474 -18.16 1.01 -12.69
N LEU A 475 -18.27 1.03 -14.02
CA LEU A 475 -18.85 2.17 -14.76
C LEU A 475 -20.29 2.44 -14.32
N LYS A 476 -21.12 1.40 -14.22
CA LYS A 476 -22.51 1.51 -13.76
C LYS A 476 -22.60 2.06 -12.34
N ALA A 477 -21.78 1.56 -11.42
CA ALA A 477 -21.69 2.07 -10.06
C ALA A 477 -21.21 3.54 -10.04
N GLY A 478 -20.23 3.89 -10.86
CA GLY A 478 -19.75 5.26 -11.00
C GLY A 478 -20.86 6.21 -11.47
N VAL A 479 -21.66 5.80 -12.46
CA VAL A 479 -22.82 6.57 -12.94
C VAL A 479 -23.88 6.73 -11.86
N HIS A 480 -24.16 5.69 -11.07
CA HIS A 480 -25.09 5.75 -9.94
C HIS A 480 -24.71 6.85 -8.96
N TYR A 481 -23.47 6.84 -8.47
CA TYR A 481 -22.99 7.84 -7.52
C TYR A 481 -22.84 9.24 -8.14
N LEU A 482 -22.48 9.34 -9.43
CA LEU A 482 -22.46 10.62 -10.14
C LEU A 482 -23.88 11.23 -10.22
N GLY A 483 -24.90 10.39 -10.38
CA GLY A 483 -26.31 10.77 -10.31
C GLY A 483 -26.67 11.36 -8.95
N TRP A 484 -26.28 10.71 -7.85
CA TRP A 484 -26.49 11.20 -6.49
C TRP A 484 -25.79 12.54 -6.22
N MET A 485 -24.52 12.68 -6.64
CA MET A 485 -23.80 13.96 -6.58
C MET A 485 -24.60 15.08 -7.24
N CYS A 486 -25.13 14.85 -8.44
CA CYS A 486 -25.95 15.83 -9.15
C CYS A 486 -27.24 16.16 -8.40
N THR A 487 -27.95 15.15 -7.89
CA THR A 487 -29.20 15.33 -7.13
C THR A 487 -28.99 16.18 -5.88
N TYR A 488 -27.92 15.96 -5.12
CA TYR A 488 -27.60 16.79 -3.95
C TYR A 488 -27.30 18.25 -4.34
N MET A 489 -26.54 18.49 -5.42
CA MET A 489 -26.25 19.86 -5.87
C MET A 489 -27.50 20.59 -6.38
N GLU A 490 -28.46 19.87 -6.96
CA GLU A 490 -29.77 20.42 -7.33
C GLU A 490 -30.60 20.80 -6.10
N GLN A 491 -30.56 19.99 -5.03
CA GLN A 491 -31.22 20.33 -3.76
C GLN A 491 -30.68 21.63 -3.15
N ILE A 492 -29.36 21.83 -3.17
CA ILE A 492 -28.73 23.08 -2.71
C ILE A 492 -29.21 24.25 -3.56
N SER A 493 -29.14 24.11 -4.89
CA SER A 493 -29.55 25.18 -5.83
C SER A 493 -31.02 25.59 -5.67
N ASN A 494 -31.91 24.62 -5.41
CA ASN A 494 -33.33 24.88 -5.20
C ASN A 494 -33.60 25.56 -3.85
N ARG A 495 -32.87 25.20 -2.79
CA ARG A 495 -32.95 25.89 -1.50
C ARG A 495 -32.53 27.36 -1.61
N SER A 496 -31.42 27.64 -2.31
CA SER A 496 -30.97 29.02 -2.54
C SER A 496 -32.01 29.87 -3.26
N ARG A 497 -32.76 29.29 -4.22
CA ARG A 497 -33.84 29.98 -4.95
C ARG A 497 -35.11 30.22 -4.11
N MET A 498 -35.37 29.38 -3.11
CA MET A 498 -36.53 29.57 -2.21
C MET A 498 -36.26 30.63 -1.13
N LEU A 499 -35.00 30.92 -0.84
CA LEU A 499 -34.56 31.90 0.15
C LEU A 499 -34.25 33.28 -0.44
N SER A 500 -34.13 33.38 -1.77
CA SER A 500 -33.95 34.61 -2.56
C SER A 500 -35.28 35.14 -3.09
#